data_AF-A0AAD3YDG4-F1
#
_entry.id   AF-A0AAD3YDG4-F1
#
_cell.length_a   1.000
_cell.length_b   1.000
_cell.length_c   1.000
_cell.angle_alpha   90.00
_cell.angle_beta   90.00
_cell.angle_gamma   90.00
#
_symmetry.space_group_name_H-M   'P 1'
#
loop_
_entity.id
_entity.type
_entity.pdbx_description
1 polymer ?
#
loop_
_entity_poly.entity_id
_entity_poly.type
_entity_poly.pdbx_seq_one_letter_code
_entity_poly.pdbx_strand_id
1 'polypeptide(L)'
;MLDLGLDYPSSSGSESDHEPTRKRHKVSSASPSATGKAEVKANKPTPAPKPPRKLPSLPSSYASASAAHDNPSAHQGRVRSRPFVDGDYYAHVYLELDVSASLRRAIDAALAEASSAEVRAVVPSDGKLHVSLSHPLPLRRDAVKPFPTAVSRALSDAGAFSLSLAGPPVVYYNTFGGPSQAAGRGTPTPGARAFLGLRVGAGARELAGLLTKLEGILVKMHLPRYHAQPEFHASFGWALCPSQEGGGDCSTGVTPFPADLVARLARHTDPVLAEHPGWRVSALCVKVAKDVERIEL
;
A
#
# COMPACT_ATOMS: atom_id res chain seq x y z
N MET A 1 -15.36 -31.10 -39.12
CA MET A 1 -15.81 -32.37 -38.54
C MET A 1 -14.56 -33.16 -38.14
N LEU A 2 -14.05 -32.88 -36.94
CA LEU A 2 -13.09 -33.70 -36.21
C LEU A 2 -13.45 -33.50 -34.74
N ASP A 3 -14.02 -34.55 -34.19
CA ASP A 3 -14.45 -34.73 -32.81
C ASP A 3 -13.35 -35.54 -32.11
N LEU A 4 -12.80 -35.01 -31.03
CA LEU A 4 -11.96 -35.75 -30.08
C LEU A 4 -12.29 -35.21 -28.69
N GLY A 5 -13.31 -35.83 -28.10
CA GLY A 5 -13.66 -35.67 -26.70
C GLY A 5 -12.56 -36.17 -25.76
N LEU A 6 -12.35 -35.40 -24.70
CA LEU A 6 -11.74 -35.88 -23.46
C LEU A 6 -12.60 -35.35 -22.30
N ASP A 7 -13.53 -36.19 -21.87
CA ASP A 7 -14.19 -36.14 -20.58
C ASP A 7 -13.19 -36.50 -19.47
N TYR A 8 -13.05 -35.67 -18.44
CA TYR A 8 -12.59 -36.07 -17.10
C TYR A 8 -13.31 -35.21 -16.04
N PRO A 9 -13.54 -35.74 -14.82
CA PRO A 9 -14.83 -35.63 -14.16
C PRO A 9 -14.92 -34.58 -13.03
N SER A 10 -16.19 -34.33 -12.70
CA SER A 10 -16.76 -33.69 -11.52
C SER A 10 -16.02 -33.95 -10.19
N SER A 11 -15.81 -32.90 -9.40
CA SER A 11 -15.77 -32.99 -7.94
C SER A 11 -16.54 -31.82 -7.33
N SER A 12 -17.84 -32.06 -7.14
CA SER A 12 -18.72 -31.31 -6.25
C SER A 12 -18.26 -31.55 -4.81
N GLY A 13 -17.78 -30.49 -4.15
CA GLY A 13 -17.43 -30.46 -2.73
C GLY A 13 -18.35 -29.48 -2.01
N SER A 14 -19.51 -29.99 -1.60
CA SER A 14 -20.44 -29.34 -0.69
C SER A 14 -19.92 -29.48 0.75
N GLU A 15 -19.56 -28.37 1.39
CA GLU A 15 -19.40 -28.31 2.84
C GLU A 15 -20.16 -27.11 3.39
N SER A 16 -21.38 -27.42 3.82
CA SER A 16 -22.13 -26.71 4.85
C SER A 16 -21.60 -27.12 6.22
N ASP A 17 -21.33 -26.16 7.11
CA ASP A 17 -21.66 -26.24 8.55
C ASP A 17 -21.16 -25.00 9.30
N HIS A 18 -22.08 -24.17 9.79
CA HIS A 18 -22.63 -24.16 11.14
C HIS A 18 -21.90 -23.18 12.09
N GLU A 19 -22.56 -22.04 12.23
CA GLU A 19 -22.36 -21.00 13.24
C GLU A 19 -22.60 -21.56 14.66
N PRO A 20 -21.67 -21.42 15.62
CA PRO A 20 -21.98 -21.68 17.01
C PRO A 20 -22.54 -20.41 17.66
N THR A 21 -23.85 -20.42 17.86
CA THR A 21 -24.63 -19.45 18.64
C THR A 21 -24.09 -19.25 20.06
N ARG A 22 -24.07 -17.98 20.47
CA ARG A 22 -23.83 -17.48 21.83
C ARG A 22 -24.79 -18.11 22.85
N LYS A 23 -24.27 -18.69 23.93
CA LYS A 23 -25.04 -18.93 25.18
C LYS A 23 -24.41 -18.18 26.36
N ARG A 24 -25.06 -17.07 26.73
CA ARG A 24 -24.86 -16.32 28.00
C ARG A 24 -25.47 -17.13 29.14
N HIS A 25 -24.65 -17.68 30.03
CA HIS A 25 -25.14 -18.17 31.32
C HIS A 25 -25.27 -17.00 32.30
N LYS A 26 -26.53 -16.66 32.62
CA LYS A 26 -26.95 -15.79 33.71
C LYS A 26 -27.35 -16.71 34.86
N VAL A 27 -26.55 -16.73 35.94
CA VAL A 27 -26.95 -17.38 37.19
C VAL A 27 -27.16 -16.27 38.22
N SER A 28 -28.43 -15.97 38.46
CA SER A 28 -28.91 -15.14 39.55
C SER A 28 -29.24 -16.03 40.75
N SER A 29 -28.71 -15.62 41.89
CA SER A 29 -28.98 -16.10 43.24
C SER A 29 -30.44 -15.94 43.68
N ALA A 30 -30.95 -16.94 44.41
CA ALA A 30 -32.00 -16.76 45.42
C ALA A 30 -31.90 -17.88 46.47
N SER A 31 -31.70 -17.50 47.73
CA SER A 31 -31.96 -18.32 48.93
C SER A 31 -33.41 -18.10 49.39
N PRO A 32 -34.03 -18.90 50.31
CA PRO A 32 -33.75 -18.68 51.74
C PRO A 32 -33.96 -19.88 52.73
N SER A 33 -33.33 -19.70 53.91
CA SER A 33 -33.81 -19.97 55.28
C SER A 33 -34.00 -21.39 55.83
N ALA A 34 -33.21 -21.73 56.88
CA ALA A 34 -33.73 -22.22 58.18
C ALA A 34 -32.62 -22.31 59.27
N THR A 35 -32.79 -21.50 60.32
CA THR A 35 -32.71 -21.81 61.78
C THR A 35 -31.47 -22.51 62.40
N GLY A 36 -30.85 -21.87 63.43
CA GLY A 36 -30.00 -22.54 64.43
C GLY A 36 -29.14 -21.57 65.26
N LYS A 37 -29.11 -21.73 66.59
CA LYS A 37 -28.66 -20.76 67.61
C LYS A 37 -27.16 -20.82 67.96
N ALA A 38 -26.67 -19.65 68.43
CA ALA A 38 -25.68 -19.37 69.49
C ALA A 38 -24.26 -19.97 69.43
N GLU A 39 -23.23 -19.11 69.33
CA GLU A 39 -22.31 -18.80 70.45
C GLU A 39 -21.34 -17.67 70.08
N VAL A 40 -21.02 -16.84 71.08
CA VAL A 40 -20.17 -15.64 70.97
C VAL A 40 -18.69 -16.04 71.11
N LYS A 41 -17.85 -15.70 70.14
CA LYS A 41 -16.40 -15.59 70.36
C LYS A 41 -15.82 -14.37 69.63
N ALA A 42 -15.06 -13.60 70.41
CA ALA A 42 -14.58 -12.27 70.12
C ALA A 42 -13.53 -12.21 68.98
N ASN A 43 -13.83 -11.33 68.03
CA ASN A 43 -12.96 -10.30 67.43
C ASN A 43 -11.52 -10.66 67.00
N LYS A 44 -11.34 -10.83 65.68
CA LYS A 44 -10.11 -10.42 64.95
C LYS A 44 -10.54 -9.78 63.62
N PRO A 45 -10.24 -8.50 63.34
CA PRO A 45 -10.68 -7.87 62.11
C PRO A 45 -9.85 -8.36 60.91
N THR A 46 -10.52 -8.97 59.94
CA THR A 46 -9.99 -9.26 58.60
C THR A 46 -9.81 -7.94 57.83
N PRO A 47 -8.67 -7.67 57.18
CA PRO A 47 -8.48 -6.43 56.44
C PRO A 47 -9.31 -6.44 55.15
N ALA A 48 -10.02 -5.33 54.90
CA ALA A 48 -10.81 -5.10 53.70
C ALA A 48 -9.96 -5.15 52.42
N PRO A 49 -10.52 -5.59 51.28
CA PRO A 49 -9.80 -5.67 50.01
C PRO A 49 -9.41 -4.27 49.52
N LYS A 50 -8.12 -4.07 49.22
CA LYS A 50 -7.60 -2.81 48.70
C LYS A 50 -8.19 -2.53 47.31
N PRO A 51 -8.61 -1.28 47.01
CA PRO A 51 -9.14 -0.93 45.69
C PRO A 51 -8.05 -1.10 44.62
N PRO A 52 -8.42 -1.47 43.38
CA PRO A 52 -7.47 -1.64 42.30
C PRO A 52 -6.75 -0.32 42.03
N ARG A 53 -5.41 -0.36 41.98
CA ARG A 53 -4.59 0.80 41.64
C ARG A 53 -5.00 1.28 40.25
N LYS A 54 -5.56 2.48 40.18
CA LYS A 54 -5.83 3.16 38.91
C LYS A 54 -4.50 3.33 38.18
N LEU A 55 -4.44 2.87 36.93
CA LEU A 55 -3.30 3.13 36.07
C LEU A 55 -3.06 4.64 36.00
N PRO A 56 -1.79 5.10 36.01
CA PRO A 56 -1.48 6.52 35.90
C PRO A 56 -2.07 7.06 34.59
N SER A 57 -2.73 8.21 34.66
CA SER A 57 -3.26 8.90 33.49
C SER A 57 -2.12 9.30 32.57
N LEU A 58 -2.29 9.11 31.26
CA LEU A 58 -1.33 9.56 30.27
C LEU A 58 -1.08 11.09 30.41
N PRO A 59 0.17 11.56 30.27
CA PRO A 59 0.47 12.99 30.32
C PRO A 59 -0.35 13.77 29.30
N SER A 60 -0.75 15.00 29.66
CA SER A 60 -1.57 15.88 28.80
C SER A 60 -0.93 16.18 27.44
N SER A 61 0.38 16.01 27.29
CA SER A 61 1.10 16.10 26.02
C SER A 61 0.67 15.04 24.98
N TYR A 62 0.06 13.93 25.41
CA TYR A 62 -0.51 12.92 24.52
C TYR A 62 -1.98 13.20 24.17
N ALA A 63 -2.67 14.07 24.91
CA ALA A 63 -4.07 14.40 24.66
C ALA A 63 -4.26 15.33 23.44
N SER A 64 -3.21 16.03 23.01
CA SER A 64 -3.22 16.95 21.86
C SER A 64 -2.96 16.26 20.50
N ALA A 65 -2.55 14.98 20.49
CA ALA A 65 -2.23 14.26 19.25
C ALA A 65 -3.44 13.63 18.54
N SER A 66 -4.60 13.55 19.20
CA SER A 66 -5.80 12.84 18.70
C SER A 66 -6.68 13.67 17.75
N ALA A 67 -6.32 14.92 17.45
CA ALA A 67 -7.15 15.82 16.64
C ALA A 67 -6.37 16.56 15.53
N ALA A 68 -5.31 15.95 14.98
CA ALA A 68 -4.75 16.43 13.72
C ALA A 68 -5.73 16.12 12.57
N HIS A 69 -6.72 16.98 12.38
CA HIS A 69 -7.67 16.90 11.28
C HIS A 69 -6.90 17.00 9.94
N ASP A 70 -6.85 15.91 9.18
CA ASP A 70 -6.19 15.86 7.87
C ASP A 70 -6.97 16.79 6.92
N ASN A 71 -6.44 17.99 6.65
CA ASN A 71 -7.04 18.94 5.72
C ASN A 71 -6.61 18.59 4.30
N PRO A 72 -7.50 18.06 3.42
CA PRO A 72 -7.12 17.66 2.06
C PRO A 72 -6.57 18.82 1.23
N SER A 73 -7.03 20.05 1.49
CA SER A 73 -6.54 21.26 0.80
C SER A 73 -5.07 21.54 1.09
N ALA A 74 -4.55 21.14 2.26
CA ALA A 74 -3.12 21.22 2.58
C ALA A 74 -2.27 20.19 1.82
N HIS A 75 -2.90 19.25 1.12
CA HIS A 75 -2.26 18.18 0.38
C HIS A 75 -2.68 18.13 -1.09
N GLN A 76 -3.02 19.30 -1.66
CA GLN A 76 -3.45 19.43 -3.06
C GLN A 76 -4.69 18.55 -3.35
N GLY A 77 -5.66 18.53 -2.43
CA GLY A 77 -6.88 17.71 -2.52
C GLY A 77 -6.69 16.24 -2.16
N ARG A 78 -5.50 15.81 -1.73
CA ARG A 78 -5.22 14.40 -1.39
C ARG A 78 -5.91 14.02 -0.08
N VAL A 79 -6.71 12.96 -0.14
CA VAL A 79 -7.13 12.20 1.04
C VAL A 79 -6.05 11.16 1.38
N ARG A 80 -5.56 11.12 2.62
CA ARG A 80 -4.63 10.06 3.03
C ARG A 80 -5.38 8.74 3.17
N SER A 81 -4.75 7.65 2.73
CA SER A 81 -5.34 6.31 2.85
C SER A 81 -5.40 5.78 4.28
N ARG A 82 -4.59 6.38 5.17
CA ARG A 82 -4.63 6.16 6.61
C ARG A 82 -4.43 7.49 7.35
N PRO A 83 -5.15 7.73 8.45
CA PRO A 83 -4.91 8.91 9.28
C PRO A 83 -3.48 8.89 9.83
N PHE A 84 -2.93 10.07 10.11
CA PHE A 84 -1.65 10.15 10.81
C PHE A 84 -1.81 9.55 12.22
N VAL A 85 -0.91 8.62 12.56
CA VAL A 85 -0.82 8.04 13.91
C VAL A 85 0.54 8.43 14.45
N ASP A 86 0.57 9.03 15.64
CA ASP A 86 1.82 9.40 16.27
C ASP A 86 2.69 8.15 16.53
N GLY A 87 3.97 8.23 16.16
CA GLY A 87 4.90 7.10 16.21
C GLY A 87 4.90 6.17 14.99
N ASP A 88 4.07 6.41 13.96
CA ASP A 88 4.16 5.71 12.67
C ASP A 88 5.14 6.43 11.73
N TYR A 89 6.17 5.71 11.33
CA TYR A 89 7.12 6.11 10.29
C TYR A 89 6.72 5.41 9.00
N TYR A 90 6.91 6.05 7.84
CA TYR A 90 6.60 5.41 6.56
C TYR A 90 7.88 5.03 5.84
N ALA A 91 7.94 3.78 5.39
CA ALA A 91 8.99 3.30 4.52
C ALA A 91 8.50 3.00 3.11
N HIS A 92 9.39 3.07 2.13
CA HIS A 92 9.12 2.73 0.73
C HIS A 92 10.38 2.20 0.07
N VAL A 93 10.27 1.05 -0.60
CA VAL A 93 11.36 0.41 -1.34
C VAL A 93 11.11 0.60 -2.84
N TYR A 94 12.09 1.16 -3.55
CA TYR A 94 11.97 1.49 -4.97
C TYR A 94 13.34 1.52 -5.66
N LEU A 95 13.33 1.46 -7.00
CA LEU A 95 14.50 1.76 -7.84
C LEU A 95 14.43 3.18 -8.35
N GLU A 96 15.59 3.81 -8.53
CA GLU A 96 15.74 5.09 -9.23
C GLU A 96 16.28 4.85 -10.65
N LEU A 97 15.62 5.46 -11.63
CA LEU A 97 16.02 5.45 -13.03
C LEU A 97 16.32 6.88 -13.47
N ASP A 98 17.57 7.15 -13.85
CA ASP A 98 17.96 8.46 -14.38
C ASP A 98 17.31 8.70 -15.74
N VAL A 99 16.60 9.82 -15.89
CA VAL A 99 15.88 10.14 -17.13
C VAL A 99 16.83 10.83 -18.11
N SER A 100 17.07 10.20 -19.26
CA SER A 100 17.84 10.80 -20.34
C SER A 100 17.17 12.07 -20.89
N ALA A 101 17.95 12.99 -21.47
CA ALA A 101 17.42 14.24 -22.00
C ALA A 101 16.36 14.04 -23.09
N SER A 102 16.49 12.99 -23.92
CA SER A 102 15.49 12.63 -24.93
C SER A 102 14.18 12.17 -24.28
N LEU A 103 14.26 11.26 -23.31
CA LEU A 103 13.09 10.77 -22.58
C LEU A 103 12.42 11.90 -21.79
N ARG A 104 13.20 12.79 -21.19
CA ARG A 104 12.69 13.98 -20.50
C ARG A 104 11.87 14.87 -21.44
N ARG A 105 12.40 15.19 -22.62
CA ARG A 105 11.68 15.99 -23.63
C ARG A 105 10.40 15.30 -24.09
N ALA A 106 10.43 13.98 -24.29
CA ALA A 106 9.24 13.23 -24.66
C ALA A 106 8.17 13.26 -23.56
N ILE A 107 8.56 13.10 -22.30
CA ILE A 107 7.66 13.21 -21.15
C ILE A 107 7.10 14.63 -21.03
N ASP A 108 7.93 15.67 -21.16
CA ASP A 108 7.48 17.06 -21.09
C ASP A 108 6.49 17.39 -22.22
N ALA A 109 6.75 16.93 -23.45
CA ALA A 109 5.85 17.08 -24.59
C ALA A 109 4.52 16.35 -24.36
N ALA A 110 4.59 15.11 -23.87
CA ALA A 110 3.42 14.32 -23.48
C ALA A 110 2.58 15.05 -22.42
N LEU A 111 3.20 15.58 -21.36
CA LEU A 111 2.52 16.31 -20.29
C LEU A 111 1.96 17.66 -20.77
N ALA A 112 2.64 18.36 -21.67
CA ALA A 112 2.15 19.59 -22.27
C ALA A 112 0.86 19.35 -23.09
N GLU A 113 0.80 18.26 -23.85
CA GLU A 113 -0.41 17.86 -24.58
C GLU A 113 -1.54 17.41 -23.62
N ALA A 114 -1.18 16.87 -22.45
CA ALA A 114 -2.12 16.46 -21.41
C ALA A 114 -2.65 17.63 -20.55
N SER A 115 -2.09 18.84 -20.67
CA SER A 115 -2.38 19.99 -19.80
C SER A 115 -3.85 20.43 -19.76
N SER A 116 -4.65 20.02 -20.76
CA SER A 116 -6.11 20.19 -20.77
C SER A 116 -6.86 19.38 -19.68
N ALA A 117 -6.22 18.38 -19.06
CA ALA A 117 -6.83 17.43 -18.11
C ALA A 117 -6.28 17.54 -16.66
N GLU A 118 -5.78 18.71 -16.24
CA GLU A 118 -5.17 18.94 -14.91
C GLU A 118 -4.05 17.95 -14.52
N VAL A 119 -3.36 17.39 -15.51
CA VAL A 119 -2.28 16.42 -15.28
C VAL A 119 -1.06 17.13 -14.69
N ARG A 120 -0.59 16.63 -13.55
CA ARG A 120 0.59 17.11 -12.84
C ARG A 120 1.76 16.18 -13.11
N ALA A 121 2.95 16.75 -13.32
CA ALA A 121 4.17 15.97 -13.46
C ALA A 121 4.50 15.21 -12.15
N VAL A 122 4.94 13.95 -12.28
CA VAL A 122 5.54 13.16 -11.18
C VAL A 122 7.05 13.25 -11.22
N VAL A 123 7.65 13.47 -12.40
CA VAL A 123 9.11 13.58 -12.57
C VAL A 123 9.62 14.69 -11.64
N PRO A 124 10.36 14.35 -10.56
CA PRO A 124 10.86 15.35 -9.66
C PRO A 124 11.93 16.19 -10.37
N SER A 125 12.25 17.34 -9.79
CA SER A 125 13.29 18.24 -10.30
C SER A 125 14.68 17.59 -10.39
N ASP A 126 14.89 16.46 -9.71
CA ASP A 126 16.12 15.66 -9.76
C ASP A 126 16.24 14.79 -11.02
N GLY A 127 15.21 14.73 -11.86
CA GLY A 127 15.25 14.02 -13.14
C GLY A 127 15.22 12.50 -13.02
N LYS A 128 14.68 11.95 -11.92
CA LYS A 128 14.62 10.50 -11.68
C LYS A 128 13.19 9.96 -11.72
N LEU A 129 13.04 8.78 -12.32
CA LEU A 129 11.81 8.01 -12.27
C LEU A 129 11.92 6.87 -11.26
N HIS A 130 10.83 6.55 -10.58
CA HIS A 130 10.81 5.49 -9.56
C HIS A 130 10.05 4.25 -10.03
N VAL A 131 10.65 3.07 -9.87
CA VAL A 131 9.95 1.78 -9.97
C VAL A 131 9.72 1.23 -8.58
N SER A 132 8.46 1.16 -8.15
CA SER A 132 8.13 0.71 -6.78
C SER A 132 8.26 -0.80 -6.62
N LEU A 133 8.84 -1.23 -5.50
CA LEU A 133 8.93 -2.62 -5.04
C LEU A 133 8.12 -2.86 -3.76
N SER A 134 7.58 -1.81 -3.15
CA SER A 134 6.67 -1.91 -2.02
C SER A 134 5.54 -0.89 -2.11
N HIS A 135 4.44 -1.15 -1.39
CA HIS A 135 3.53 -0.09 -0.98
C HIS A 135 4.21 0.82 0.06
N PRO A 136 3.61 1.97 0.42
CA PRO A 136 3.98 2.66 1.65
C PRO A 136 3.82 1.71 2.84
N LEU A 137 4.92 1.46 3.55
CA LEU A 137 5.00 0.52 4.67
C LEU A 137 4.94 1.30 5.99
N PRO A 138 3.92 1.07 6.84
CA PRO A 138 3.89 1.66 8.17
C PRO A 138 4.89 0.92 9.08
N LEU A 139 5.96 1.61 9.47
CA LEU A 139 6.96 1.14 10.43
C LEU A 139 6.70 1.75 11.80
N ARG A 140 6.79 0.91 12.83
CA ARG A 140 6.92 1.38 14.22
C ARG A 140 8.35 1.81 14.51
N ARG A 141 8.53 2.64 15.54
CA ARG A 141 9.83 3.24 15.92
C ARG A 141 10.96 2.22 16.09
N ASP A 142 10.66 1.05 16.64
CA ASP A 142 11.59 -0.06 16.83
C ASP A 142 12.01 -0.72 15.52
N ALA A 143 11.15 -0.70 14.50
CA ALA A 143 11.42 -1.24 13.16
C ALA A 143 12.16 -0.26 12.22
N VAL A 144 12.23 1.03 12.55
CA VAL A 144 12.84 2.08 11.70
C VAL A 144 14.28 1.74 11.32
N LYS A 145 15.12 1.35 12.28
CA LYS A 145 16.54 1.02 12.03
C LYS A 145 16.75 -0.41 11.53
N PRO A 146 16.06 -1.44 12.07
CA PRO A 146 16.25 -2.81 11.60
C PRO A 146 15.75 -3.06 10.18
N PHE A 147 14.77 -2.29 9.68
CA PHE A 147 14.18 -2.55 8.37
C PHE A 147 15.16 -2.40 7.20
N PRO A 148 15.87 -1.26 7.02
CA PRO A 148 16.89 -1.15 5.96
C PRO A 148 17.99 -2.22 6.06
N THR A 149 18.47 -2.50 7.27
CA THR A 149 19.47 -3.57 7.49
C THR A 149 18.95 -4.95 7.10
N ALA A 150 17.69 -5.26 7.39
CA ALA A 150 17.06 -6.51 6.99
C ALA A 150 16.94 -6.61 5.46
N VAL A 151 16.54 -5.52 4.79
CA VAL A 151 16.49 -5.43 3.32
C VAL A 151 17.87 -5.64 2.71
N SER A 152 18.89 -4.94 3.20
CA SER A 152 20.27 -5.06 2.72
C SER A 152 20.78 -6.49 2.82
N ARG A 153 20.59 -7.15 3.97
CA ARG A 153 21.00 -8.54 4.16
C ARG A 153 20.24 -9.52 3.27
N ALA A 154 18.95 -9.30 3.02
CA ALA A 154 18.17 -10.22 2.19
C ALA A 154 18.49 -10.10 0.70
N LEU A 155 19.07 -8.98 0.28
CA LEU A 155 19.38 -8.69 -1.11
C LEU A 155 20.88 -8.71 -1.41
N SER A 156 21.73 -9.07 -0.44
CA SER A 156 23.20 -9.05 -0.60
C SER A 156 23.75 -10.05 -1.62
N ASP A 157 22.94 -11.04 -2.01
CA ASP A 157 23.21 -12.04 -3.03
C ASP A 157 22.39 -11.78 -4.31
N ALA A 158 21.74 -10.62 -4.41
CA ALA A 158 21.21 -10.18 -5.68
C ALA A 158 22.38 -9.87 -6.63
N GLY A 159 22.08 -9.67 -7.91
CA GLY A 159 23.07 -9.27 -8.88
C GLY A 159 22.56 -8.08 -9.64
N ALA A 160 23.48 -7.24 -10.11
CA ALA A 160 23.12 -6.17 -11.02
C ALA A 160 22.50 -6.73 -12.30
N PHE A 161 21.47 -6.06 -12.82
CA PHE A 161 20.71 -6.51 -13.98
C PHE A 161 20.34 -5.34 -14.90
N SER A 162 19.90 -5.67 -16.11
CA SER A 162 19.43 -4.67 -17.08
C SER A 162 17.91 -4.51 -16.98
N LEU A 163 17.44 -3.26 -17.02
CA LEU A 163 16.03 -2.90 -16.97
C LEU A 163 15.69 -2.01 -18.16
N SER A 164 14.53 -2.21 -18.77
CA SER A 164 13.98 -1.27 -19.77
C SER A 164 12.52 -0.92 -19.45
N LEU A 165 12.08 0.22 -19.95
CA LEU A 165 10.66 0.59 -19.99
C LEU A 165 10.16 0.38 -21.43
N ALA A 166 8.96 -0.16 -21.60
CA ALA A 166 8.47 -0.54 -22.92
C ALA A 166 6.94 -0.49 -23.03
N GLY A 167 6.48 -0.30 -24.27
CA GLY A 167 5.07 -0.24 -24.62
C GLY A 167 4.41 1.10 -24.27
N PRO A 168 3.11 1.23 -24.62
CA PRO A 168 2.39 2.47 -24.41
C PRO A 168 2.20 2.77 -22.92
N PRO A 169 2.04 4.06 -22.55
CA PRO A 169 1.69 4.45 -21.20
C PRO A 169 0.42 3.75 -20.70
N VAL A 170 0.33 3.58 -19.38
CA VAL A 170 -0.77 2.90 -18.71
C VAL A 170 -1.27 3.76 -17.56
N VAL A 171 -2.58 3.72 -17.32
CA VAL A 171 -3.19 4.35 -16.16
C VAL A 171 -3.21 3.37 -14.98
N TYR A 172 -2.64 3.81 -13.85
CA TYR A 172 -2.69 3.15 -12.56
C TYR A 172 -3.42 4.03 -11.55
N TYR A 173 -3.99 3.44 -10.50
CA TYR A 173 -4.70 4.15 -9.45
C TYR A 173 -4.05 3.82 -8.10
N ASN A 174 -3.96 4.79 -7.19
CA ASN A 174 -3.71 4.42 -5.81
C ASN A 174 -4.95 3.75 -5.23
N THR A 175 -4.76 2.61 -4.57
CA THR A 175 -5.86 1.91 -3.94
C THR A 175 -6.07 2.43 -2.53
N PHE A 176 -7.29 2.88 -2.23
CA PHE A 176 -7.76 3.03 -0.86
C PHE A 176 -8.30 1.68 -0.38
N GLY A 177 -7.77 1.12 0.72
CA GLY A 177 -8.39 -0.04 1.37
C GLY A 177 -7.64 -1.38 1.36
N GLY A 178 -6.38 -1.43 0.93
CA GLY A 178 -5.55 -2.65 1.03
C GLY A 178 -5.02 -3.17 -0.31
N PRO A 179 -4.39 -4.35 -0.32
CA PRO A 179 -3.80 -4.92 -1.53
C PRO A 179 -4.89 -5.20 -2.57
N SER A 180 -4.88 -4.43 -3.65
CA SER A 180 -5.75 -4.68 -4.80
C SER A 180 -5.29 -5.91 -5.56
N GLN A 181 -6.25 -6.77 -5.92
CA GLN A 181 -6.05 -7.90 -6.84
C GLN A 181 -5.60 -7.43 -8.23
N ALA A 182 -6.08 -6.26 -8.68
CA ALA A 182 -5.61 -5.61 -9.89
C ALA A 182 -4.35 -4.78 -9.58
N ALA A 183 -3.27 -4.98 -10.34
CA ALA A 183 -1.92 -4.41 -10.22
C ALA A 183 -1.83 -2.85 -10.23
N GLY A 184 -2.61 -2.16 -9.39
CA GLY A 184 -2.88 -0.73 -9.51
C GLY A 184 -3.87 -0.36 -10.62
N ARG A 185 -4.25 -1.27 -11.53
CA ARG A 185 -5.24 -1.03 -12.60
C ARG A 185 -6.71 -1.19 -12.15
N GLY A 186 -6.98 -0.97 -10.87
CA GLY A 186 -8.31 -1.14 -10.28
C GLY A 186 -9.33 -0.08 -10.75
N THR A 187 -10.52 -0.10 -10.16
CA THR A 187 -11.54 0.92 -10.40
C THR A 187 -11.14 2.26 -9.76
N PRO A 188 -11.24 3.40 -10.48
CA PRO A 188 -10.98 4.70 -9.90
C PRO A 188 -11.90 4.93 -8.69
N THR A 189 -11.32 5.26 -7.54
CA THR A 189 -12.08 5.67 -6.36
C THR A 189 -12.15 7.20 -6.33
N PRO A 190 -13.31 7.82 -6.07
CA PRO A 190 -13.41 9.26 -5.81
C PRO A 190 -12.33 9.74 -4.83
N GLY A 191 -11.60 10.81 -5.18
CA GLY A 191 -10.50 11.35 -4.37
C GLY A 191 -9.17 10.56 -4.44
N ALA A 192 -9.12 9.46 -5.20
CA ALA A 192 -7.89 8.73 -5.52
C ALA A 192 -7.06 9.47 -6.56
N ARG A 193 -5.80 9.07 -6.69
CA ARG A 193 -4.92 9.55 -7.74
C ARG A 193 -4.83 8.51 -8.84
N ALA A 194 -4.99 8.98 -10.07
CA ALA A 194 -4.63 8.24 -11.26
C ALA A 194 -3.21 8.66 -11.70
N PHE A 195 -2.38 7.70 -12.08
CA PHE A 195 -0.99 7.87 -12.48
C PHE A 195 -0.80 7.37 -13.90
N LEU A 196 -0.05 8.12 -14.69
CA LEU A 196 0.44 7.71 -16.00
C LEU A 196 1.80 7.03 -15.79
N GLY A 197 1.86 5.74 -16.07
CA GLY A 197 3.04 4.90 -15.86
C GLY A 197 3.56 4.28 -17.14
N LEU A 198 4.89 4.25 -17.26
CA LEU A 198 5.62 3.49 -18.27
C LEU A 198 5.94 2.10 -17.69
N ARG A 199 5.57 1.03 -18.39
CA ARG A 199 5.73 -0.34 -17.89
C ARG A 199 7.18 -0.78 -17.99
N VAL A 200 7.61 -1.61 -17.04
CA VAL A 200 8.87 -2.34 -17.17
C VAL A 200 8.72 -3.41 -18.26
N GLY A 201 9.66 -3.42 -19.21
CA GLY A 201 9.85 -4.46 -20.20
C GLY A 201 10.89 -5.48 -19.72
N ALA A 202 12.13 -5.34 -20.17
CA ALA A 202 13.24 -6.16 -19.67
C ALA A 202 13.52 -5.85 -18.20
N GLY A 203 13.97 -6.86 -17.43
CA GLY A 203 14.24 -6.72 -16.00
C GLY A 203 13.08 -7.14 -15.08
N ALA A 204 11.89 -7.43 -15.62
CA ALA A 204 10.71 -7.78 -14.81
C ALA A 204 10.89 -9.06 -13.99
N ARG A 205 11.65 -10.05 -14.50
CA ARG A 205 11.92 -11.32 -13.80
C ARG A 205 12.84 -11.09 -12.60
N GLU A 206 13.84 -10.25 -12.77
CA GLU A 206 14.80 -9.85 -11.74
C GLU A 206 14.09 -9.06 -10.64
N LEU A 207 13.21 -8.11 -11.01
CA LEU A 207 12.35 -7.40 -10.06
C LEU A 207 11.44 -8.34 -9.27
N ALA A 208 10.86 -9.37 -9.91
CA ALA A 208 10.07 -10.38 -9.23
C ALA A 208 10.91 -11.20 -8.22
N GLY A 209 12.17 -11.48 -8.56
CA GLY A 209 13.14 -12.11 -7.65
C GLY A 209 13.45 -11.24 -6.43
N LEU A 210 13.72 -9.95 -6.65
CA LEU A 210 13.92 -8.97 -5.56
C LEU A 210 12.66 -8.85 -4.68
N LEU A 211 11.49 -8.78 -5.31
CA LEU A 211 10.21 -8.71 -4.59
C LEU A 211 9.99 -9.95 -3.73
N THR A 212 10.29 -11.15 -4.23
CA THR A 212 10.17 -12.40 -3.46
C THR A 212 11.04 -12.38 -2.19
N LYS A 213 12.30 -11.91 -2.31
CA LYS A 213 13.21 -11.73 -1.16
C LYS A 213 12.67 -10.69 -0.18
N LEU A 214 12.17 -9.56 -0.70
CA LEU A 214 11.57 -8.50 0.10
C LEU A 214 10.31 -8.97 0.85
N GLU A 215 9.43 -9.73 0.21
CA GLU A 215 8.21 -10.27 0.83
C GLU A 215 8.52 -11.14 2.04
N GLY A 216 9.62 -11.89 2.02
CA GLY A 216 10.10 -12.63 3.19
C GLY A 216 10.36 -11.74 4.40
N ILE A 217 10.86 -10.52 4.20
CA ILE A 217 11.04 -9.52 5.26
C ILE A 217 9.70 -8.92 5.68
N LEU A 218 8.86 -8.55 4.70
CA LEU A 218 7.56 -7.93 4.96
C LEU A 218 6.70 -8.85 5.84
N VAL A 219 6.66 -10.14 5.54
CA VAL A 219 5.94 -11.14 6.35
C VAL A 219 6.50 -11.24 7.77
N LYS A 220 7.84 -11.35 7.91
CA LYS A 220 8.49 -11.46 9.22
C LYS A 220 8.27 -10.23 10.10
N MET A 221 8.16 -9.06 9.49
CA MET A 221 7.94 -7.79 10.17
C MET A 221 6.46 -7.38 10.25
N HIS A 222 5.54 -8.27 9.84
CA HIS A 222 4.09 -8.03 9.81
C HIS A 222 3.68 -6.77 9.01
N LEU A 223 4.40 -6.49 7.93
CA LEU A 223 4.15 -5.38 7.02
C LEU A 223 3.28 -5.81 5.83
N PRO A 224 2.53 -4.88 5.20
CA PRO A 224 1.75 -5.19 4.01
C PRO A 224 2.64 -5.73 2.88
N ARG A 225 2.20 -6.81 2.23
CA ARG A 225 2.80 -7.30 0.98
C ARG A 225 2.48 -6.35 -0.18
N TYR A 226 3.17 -6.56 -1.30
CA TYR A 226 2.90 -5.81 -2.53
C TYR A 226 1.63 -6.34 -3.23
N HIS A 227 1.44 -5.98 -4.51
CA HIS A 227 0.36 -6.50 -5.33
C HIS A 227 0.49 -8.02 -5.55
N ALA A 228 -0.63 -8.74 -5.44
CA ALA A 228 -0.67 -10.18 -5.70
C ALA A 228 -0.25 -10.54 -7.14
N GLN A 229 -0.58 -9.69 -8.10
CA GLN A 229 -0.09 -9.74 -9.47
C GLN A 229 0.68 -8.44 -9.74
N PRO A 230 2.01 -8.42 -9.52
CA PRO A 230 2.77 -7.18 -9.62
C PRO A 230 2.95 -6.75 -11.07
N GLU A 231 2.69 -5.47 -11.33
CA GLU A 231 3.04 -4.81 -12.58
C GLU A 231 3.99 -3.67 -12.28
N PHE A 232 5.27 -3.88 -12.59
CA PHE A 232 6.31 -2.88 -12.34
C PHE A 232 6.22 -1.76 -13.38
N HIS A 233 6.24 -0.53 -12.90
CA HIS A 233 6.10 0.65 -13.75
C HIS A 233 6.78 1.85 -13.10
N ALA A 234 7.12 2.83 -13.95
CA ALA A 234 7.61 4.13 -13.57
C ALA A 234 6.56 5.20 -13.89
N SER A 235 6.05 5.89 -12.86
CA SER A 235 5.05 6.94 -13.04
C SER A 235 5.69 8.28 -13.40
N PHE A 236 5.18 8.97 -14.42
CA PHE A 236 5.69 10.27 -14.87
C PHE A 236 4.67 11.41 -14.77
N GLY A 237 3.38 11.11 -14.63
CA GLY A 237 2.30 12.08 -14.46
C GLY A 237 1.18 11.56 -13.57
N TRP A 238 0.36 12.44 -12.99
CA TRP A 238 -0.80 12.06 -12.19
C TRP A 238 -1.91 13.11 -12.22
N ALA A 239 -3.15 12.69 -11.95
CA ALA A 239 -4.31 13.55 -11.76
C ALA A 239 -5.21 13.01 -10.62
N LEU A 240 -6.07 13.85 -10.06
CA LEU A 240 -7.09 13.42 -9.09
C LEU A 240 -8.27 12.81 -9.83
N CYS A 241 -8.77 11.68 -9.33
CA CYS A 241 -10.05 11.14 -9.78
C CYS A 241 -11.17 12.06 -9.27
N PRO A 242 -12.12 12.45 -10.13
CA PRO A 242 -13.18 13.36 -9.74
C PRO A 242 -14.01 12.77 -8.60
N SER A 243 -14.32 13.60 -7.60
CA SER A 243 -15.31 13.25 -6.58
C SER A 243 -16.69 13.47 -7.16
N GLN A 244 -17.50 12.42 -7.24
CA GLN A 244 -18.87 12.55 -7.73
C GLN A 244 -19.71 13.29 -6.67
N GLU A 245 -20.01 14.57 -6.88
CA GLU A 245 -21.09 15.25 -6.15
C GLU A 245 -22.42 14.90 -6.84
N GLY A 246 -23.22 14.05 -6.20
CA GLY A 246 -24.55 13.65 -6.65
C GLY A 246 -24.70 12.14 -6.81
N GLY A 247 -25.56 11.53 -5.99
CA GLY A 247 -25.79 10.08 -5.91
C GLY A 247 -26.37 9.48 -7.19
N GLY A 248 -25.50 9.17 -8.15
CA GLY A 248 -25.78 8.36 -9.33
C GLY A 248 -24.98 7.06 -9.29
N ASP A 249 -25.61 5.98 -9.76
CA ASP A 249 -25.15 4.60 -9.68
C ASP A 249 -23.73 4.37 -10.26
N CYS A 250 -22.91 3.58 -9.55
CA CYS A 250 -21.45 3.56 -9.64
C CYS A 250 -20.87 2.63 -10.72
N SER A 251 -21.44 2.55 -11.93
CA SER A 251 -21.04 1.53 -12.91
C SER A 251 -19.99 1.97 -13.95
N THR A 252 -19.71 3.27 -14.09
CA THR A 252 -18.67 3.77 -15.02
C THR A 252 -17.63 4.57 -14.26
N GLY A 253 -16.56 3.90 -13.83
CA GLY A 253 -15.42 4.54 -13.21
C GLY A 253 -14.82 5.61 -14.14
N VAL A 254 -15.00 6.88 -13.80
CA VAL A 254 -14.47 8.00 -14.59
C VAL A 254 -12.98 8.13 -14.28
N THR A 255 -12.15 7.66 -15.22
CA THR A 255 -10.74 8.05 -15.23
C THR A 255 -10.65 9.57 -15.45
N PRO A 256 -9.75 10.30 -14.76
CA PRO A 256 -9.61 11.74 -14.99
C PRO A 256 -8.98 12.07 -16.35
N PHE A 257 -8.57 11.05 -17.10
CA PHE A 257 -7.89 11.20 -18.38
C PHE A 257 -8.85 10.99 -19.55
N PRO A 258 -8.77 11.80 -20.62
CA PRO A 258 -9.47 11.52 -21.87
C PRO A 258 -9.16 10.11 -22.41
N ALA A 259 -10.14 9.45 -23.03
CA ALA A 259 -10.01 8.07 -23.51
C ALA A 259 -8.85 7.86 -24.51
N ASP A 260 -8.55 8.88 -25.31
CA ASP A 260 -7.48 8.86 -26.30
C ASP A 260 -6.14 9.38 -25.75
N LEU A 261 -6.09 9.87 -24.51
CA LEU A 261 -4.88 10.47 -23.93
C LEU A 261 -3.70 9.50 -24.03
N VAL A 262 -3.88 8.24 -23.59
CA VAL A 262 -2.80 7.23 -23.62
C VAL A 262 -2.23 7.06 -25.03
N ALA A 263 -3.08 6.98 -26.05
CA ALA A 263 -2.64 6.84 -27.44
C ALA A 263 -1.89 8.10 -27.92
N ARG A 264 -2.31 9.29 -27.49
CA ARG A 264 -1.61 10.54 -27.79
C ARG A 264 -0.24 10.60 -27.12
N LEU A 265 -0.15 10.21 -25.84
CA LEU A 265 1.11 10.19 -25.09
C LEU A 265 2.11 9.19 -25.67
N ALA A 266 1.62 8.02 -26.10
CA ALA A 266 2.42 6.97 -26.73
C ALA A 266 3.21 7.47 -27.94
N ARG A 267 2.66 8.41 -28.73
CA ARG A 267 3.37 9.01 -29.88
C ARG A 267 4.65 9.73 -29.50
N HIS A 268 4.74 10.24 -28.28
CA HIS A 268 5.94 10.92 -27.77
C HIS A 268 6.89 9.95 -27.09
N THR A 269 6.37 9.06 -26.24
CA THR A 269 7.20 8.20 -25.39
C THR A 269 7.73 6.97 -26.09
N ASP A 270 6.91 6.31 -26.92
CA ASP A 270 7.21 4.96 -27.42
C ASP A 270 8.42 4.93 -28.36
N PRO A 271 8.61 5.89 -29.31
CA PRO A 271 9.81 5.91 -30.15
C PRO A 271 11.09 6.08 -29.32
N VAL A 272 11.05 6.96 -28.31
CA VAL A 272 12.20 7.23 -27.45
C VAL A 272 12.53 6.05 -26.55
N LEU A 273 11.51 5.34 -26.06
CA LEU A 273 11.71 4.12 -25.27
C LEU A 273 12.25 2.96 -26.11
N ALA A 274 11.80 2.82 -27.36
CA ALA A 274 12.27 1.79 -28.27
C ALA A 274 13.78 1.94 -28.60
N GLU A 275 14.27 3.17 -28.65
CA GLU A 275 15.68 3.49 -28.88
C GLU A 275 16.51 3.58 -27.59
N HIS A 276 15.87 3.56 -26.41
CA HIS A 276 16.57 3.74 -25.13
C HIS A 276 17.43 2.51 -24.81
N PRO A 277 18.69 2.68 -24.38
CA PRO A 277 19.59 1.55 -24.06
C PRO A 277 19.20 0.79 -22.77
N GLY A 278 18.10 1.17 -22.12
CA GLY A 278 17.74 0.72 -20.77
C GLY A 278 18.62 1.31 -19.67
N TRP A 279 18.55 0.69 -18.49
CA TRP A 279 19.30 1.05 -17.28
C TRP A 279 20.00 -0.18 -16.74
N ARG A 280 21.20 0.00 -16.21
CA ARG A 280 21.86 -1.00 -15.38
C ARG A 280 21.50 -0.75 -13.92
N VAL A 281 20.70 -1.64 -13.35
CA VAL A 281 20.30 -1.59 -11.93
C VAL A 281 21.35 -2.33 -11.12
N SER A 282 22.06 -1.62 -10.24
CA SER A 282 23.00 -2.21 -9.27
C SER A 282 22.61 -1.97 -7.83
N ALA A 283 21.56 -1.19 -7.58
CA ALA A 283 21.13 -0.81 -6.25
C ALA A 283 19.65 -0.46 -6.23
N LEU A 284 19.07 -0.45 -5.03
CA LEU A 284 17.76 0.08 -4.75
C LEU A 284 17.79 1.12 -3.64
N CYS A 285 16.71 1.88 -3.50
CA CYS A 285 16.52 2.86 -2.44
C CYS A 285 15.52 2.34 -1.41
N VAL A 286 15.86 2.47 -0.13
CA VAL A 286 14.96 2.32 1.00
C VAL A 286 14.79 3.69 1.63
N LYS A 287 13.62 4.28 1.42
CA LYS A 287 13.24 5.52 2.10
C LYS A 287 12.57 5.18 3.41
N VAL A 288 12.99 5.79 4.51
CA VAL A 288 12.30 5.75 5.81
C VAL A 288 12.11 7.16 6.30
N ALA A 289 10.85 7.60 6.40
CA ALA A 289 10.48 8.98 6.65
C ALA A 289 11.16 9.97 5.66
N LYS A 290 12.19 10.68 6.11
CA LYS A 290 12.93 11.66 5.30
C LYS A 290 14.28 11.11 4.81
N ASP A 291 14.75 10.03 5.41
CA ASP A 291 16.05 9.45 5.12
C ASP A 291 15.93 8.46 3.96
N VAL A 292 16.90 8.47 3.04
CA VAL A 292 16.98 7.54 1.92
C VAL A 292 18.31 6.81 2.02
N GLU A 293 18.25 5.49 2.16
CA GLU A 293 19.41 4.61 2.16
C GLU A 293 19.49 3.86 0.82
N ARG A 294 20.66 3.88 0.19
CA ARG A 294 20.91 3.15 -1.05
C ARG A 294 21.55 1.80 -0.70
N ILE A 295 20.94 0.72 -1.18
CA ILE A 295 21.35 -0.66 -0.94
C ILE A 295 21.82 -1.25 -2.25
N GLU A 296 23.10 -1.62 -2.32
CA GLU A 296 23.67 -2.30 -3.49
C GLU A 296 23.15 -3.75 -3.56
N LEU A 297 22.96 -4.23 -4.79
CA LEU A 297 22.46 -5.56 -5.15
C LEU A 297 23.60 -6.53 -5.37
#